data_AF-A0A7W0WES4-F1
#
_entry.id   AF-A0A7W0WES4-F1
#
_cell.length_a   1.000
_cell.length_b   1.000
_cell.length_c   1.000
_cell.angle_alpha   90.00
_cell.angle_beta   90.00
_cell.angle_gamma   90.00
#
_symmetry.space_group_name_H-M   'P 1'
#
loop_
_entity.id
_entity.type
_entity.pdbx_description
1 polymer ?
#
loop_
_entity_poly.entity_id
_entity_poly.type
_entity_poly.pdbx_seq_one_letter_code
_entity_poly.pdbx_strand_id
1 'polypeptide(L)'
;MEEIESQFKETFSHWNISLPPEVIASRRRGKIVKSGWVIWYLFGSDERGEYLDYYASHRLTTDRHVRVYVNGNEERLPTIQSMRMVSHDPEEDARLEADYFARNQKVARMLEEKGFGMAGDEPTLTQVNRYLHTEKTDE
;
A
#
# COMPACT_ATOMS: atom_id res chain seq x y z
N MET A 1 -16.83 5.09 12.52
CA MET A 1 -16.89 4.87 11.06
C MET A 1 -16.81 6.18 10.29
N GLU A 2 -17.52 7.22 10.73
CA GLU A 2 -17.44 8.57 10.11
C GLU A 2 -16.00 9.10 10.04
N GLU A 3 -15.19 8.93 11.09
CA GLU A 3 -13.79 9.36 11.08
C GLU A 3 -12.92 8.65 10.03
N ILE A 4 -13.11 7.33 9.86
CA ILE A 4 -12.41 6.55 8.82
C ILE A 4 -12.75 7.08 7.43
N GLU A 5 -14.05 7.30 7.18
CA GLU A 5 -14.52 7.82 5.90
C GLU A 5 -13.99 9.24 5.65
N SER A 6 -14.05 10.09 6.67
CA SER A 6 -13.56 11.47 6.62
C SER A 6 -12.08 11.52 6.26
N GLN A 7 -11.22 10.76 6.95
CA GLN A 7 -9.78 10.76 6.69
C GLN A 7 -9.41 10.17 5.35
N PHE A 8 -10.07 9.08 4.95
CA PHE A 8 -9.86 8.49 3.64
C PHE A 8 -10.24 9.50 2.54
N LYS A 9 -11.41 10.14 2.68
CA LYS A 9 -11.89 11.15 1.74
C LYS A 9 -10.98 12.37 1.71
N GLU A 10 -10.50 12.86 2.85
CA GLU A 10 -9.57 13.97 2.92
C GLU A 10 -8.29 13.65 2.16
N THR A 11 -7.69 12.49 2.44
CA THR A 11 -6.44 12.01 1.83
C THR A 11 -6.52 11.97 0.30
N PHE A 12 -7.65 11.55 -0.25
CA PHE A 12 -7.84 11.40 -1.69
C PHE A 12 -8.81 12.42 -2.32
N SER A 13 -9.12 13.49 -1.59
CA SER A 13 -10.10 14.52 -1.99
C SER A 13 -9.78 15.15 -3.35
N HIS A 14 -8.50 15.42 -3.62
CA HIS A 14 -8.01 15.97 -4.88
C HIS A 14 -8.39 15.12 -6.10
N TRP A 15 -8.49 13.79 -5.93
CA TRP A 15 -8.86 12.86 -7.00
C TRP A 15 -10.34 12.46 -6.97
N ASN A 16 -11.14 13.07 -6.08
CA ASN A 16 -12.54 12.75 -5.83
C ASN A 16 -12.74 11.25 -5.55
N ILE A 17 -11.89 10.67 -4.71
CA ILE A 17 -11.98 9.26 -4.31
C ILE A 17 -12.52 9.20 -2.88
N SER A 18 -13.52 8.36 -2.67
CA SER A 18 -14.10 8.05 -1.36
C SER A 18 -14.40 6.55 -1.28
N LEU A 19 -14.56 6.03 -0.06
CA LEU A 19 -15.06 4.68 0.13
C LEU A 19 -16.55 4.64 -0.22
N PRO A 20 -17.03 3.60 -0.93
CA PRO A 20 -18.46 3.44 -1.16
C PRO A 20 -19.22 3.18 0.15
N PRO A 21 -20.39 3.80 0.39
CA PRO A 21 -21.14 3.62 1.64
C PRO A 21 -21.48 2.16 1.97
N GLU A 22 -21.76 1.36 0.95
CA GLU A 22 -22.05 -0.07 1.09
C GLU A 22 -20.85 -0.87 1.58
N VAL A 23 -19.63 -0.44 1.26
CA VAL A 23 -18.37 -1.05 1.71
C VAL A 23 -18.14 -0.73 3.18
N ILE A 24 -18.39 0.53 3.59
CA ILE A 24 -18.33 0.96 4.99
C ILE A 24 -19.32 0.15 5.84
N ALA A 25 -20.57 0.02 5.39
CA ALA A 25 -21.61 -0.69 6.12
C ALA A 25 -21.32 -2.20 6.24
N SER A 26 -20.86 -2.82 5.15
CA SER A 26 -20.61 -4.27 5.08
C SER A 26 -19.22 -4.68 5.57
N ARG A 27 -18.33 -3.73 5.87
CA ARG A 27 -16.92 -3.96 6.26
C ARG A 27 -16.19 -4.89 5.29
N ARG A 28 -16.58 -4.86 4.01
CA ARG A 28 -15.98 -5.72 2.99
C ARG A 28 -14.64 -5.13 2.59
N ARG A 29 -13.65 -6.01 2.45
CA ARG A 29 -12.43 -5.66 1.72
C ARG A 29 -12.75 -5.39 0.26
N GLY A 30 -11.90 -4.64 -0.41
CA GLY A 30 -12.07 -4.34 -1.81
C GLY A 30 -10.92 -3.54 -2.38
N LYS A 31 -11.18 -2.99 -3.57
CA LYS A 31 -10.19 -2.22 -4.32
C LYS A 31 -10.88 -1.09 -5.07
N ILE A 32 -10.20 0.04 -5.17
CA ILE A 32 -10.57 1.17 -6.03
C ILE A 32 -9.46 1.38 -7.06
N VAL A 33 -9.83 1.50 -8.34
CA VAL A 33 -8.93 1.93 -9.42
C VAL A 33 -9.46 3.24 -9.97
N LYS A 34 -8.79 4.37 -9.69
CA LYS A 34 -9.25 5.69 -10.11
C LYS A 34 -8.11 6.70 -10.17
N SER A 35 -8.10 7.54 -11.21
CA SER A 35 -7.15 8.66 -11.35
C SER A 35 -5.67 8.25 -11.20
N GLY A 36 -5.29 7.06 -11.69
CA GLY A 36 -3.94 6.53 -11.59
C GLY A 36 -3.61 5.83 -10.26
N TRP A 37 -4.52 5.86 -9.29
CA TRP A 37 -4.43 5.11 -8.04
C TRP A 37 -5.00 3.72 -8.20
N VAL A 38 -4.34 2.77 -7.52
CA VAL A 38 -4.91 1.48 -7.16
C VAL A 38 -4.85 1.38 -5.65
N ILE A 39 -6.03 1.30 -5.01
CA ILE A 39 -6.17 1.35 -3.56
C ILE A 39 -6.85 0.06 -3.11
N TRP A 40 -6.10 -0.83 -2.49
CA TRP A 40 -6.66 -2.00 -1.79
C TRP A 40 -6.98 -1.61 -0.36
N TYR A 41 -8.10 -2.08 0.15
CA TYR A 41 -8.52 -1.79 1.51
C TYR A 41 -9.19 -2.99 2.15
N LEU A 42 -9.07 -3.08 3.48
CA LEU A 42 -9.70 -4.10 4.30
C LEU A 42 -10.00 -3.56 5.69
N PHE A 43 -11.00 -4.14 6.35
CA PHE A 43 -11.35 -3.81 7.72
C PHE A 43 -10.83 -4.90 8.65
N GLY A 44 -10.42 -4.49 9.85
CA GLY A 44 -10.00 -5.38 10.91
C GLY A 44 -10.30 -4.80 12.28
N SER A 45 -9.90 -5.52 13.32
CA SER A 45 -10.00 -5.08 14.71
C SER A 45 -8.80 -5.57 15.50
N ASP A 46 -8.29 -4.74 16.39
CA ASP A 46 -7.29 -5.11 17.39
C ASP A 46 -7.68 -4.55 18.77
N GLU A 47 -6.77 -4.60 19.74
CA GLU A 47 -7.00 -4.11 21.11
C GLU A 47 -7.38 -2.62 21.20
N ARG A 48 -7.09 -1.83 20.16
CA ARG A 48 -7.40 -0.40 20.07
C ARG A 48 -8.71 -0.13 19.34
N GLY A 49 -9.37 -1.18 18.84
CA GLY A 49 -10.68 -1.13 18.20
C GLY A 49 -10.65 -1.48 16.72
N GLU A 50 -11.78 -1.21 16.06
CA GLU A 50 -11.92 -1.41 14.62
C GLU A 50 -11.05 -0.41 13.83
N TYR A 51 -10.55 -0.86 12.69
CA TYR A 51 -9.74 -0.06 11.79
C TYR A 51 -9.98 -0.41 10.32
N LEU A 52 -9.58 0.52 9.45
CA LEU A 52 -9.39 0.33 8.02
C LEU A 52 -7.90 0.33 7.71
N ASP A 53 -7.40 -0.74 7.12
CA ASP A 53 -6.08 -0.77 6.47
C ASP A 53 -6.27 -0.51 4.98
N TYR A 54 -5.49 0.41 4.42
CA TYR A 54 -5.38 0.56 2.97
C TYR A 54 -3.93 0.61 2.50
N TYR A 55 -3.71 0.00 1.35
CA TYR A 55 -2.49 0.15 0.56
C TYR A 55 -2.87 0.87 -0.74
N ALA A 56 -2.22 1.97 -1.04
CA ALA A 56 -2.50 2.79 -2.21
C ALA A 56 -1.22 2.94 -3.03
N SER A 57 -1.24 2.43 -4.25
CA SER A 57 -0.17 2.61 -5.23
C SER A 57 -0.60 3.58 -6.30
N HIS A 58 0.32 4.43 -6.76
CA HIS A 58 0.06 5.39 -7.82
C HIS A 58 1.20 5.38 -8.83
N ARG A 59 0.86 5.38 -10.11
CA ARG A 59 1.83 5.22 -11.20
C ARG A 59 2.93 6.30 -11.28
N LEU A 60 2.75 7.47 -10.64
CA LEU A 60 3.69 8.60 -10.67
C LEU A 60 4.22 9.02 -9.29
N THR A 61 3.77 8.39 -8.21
CA THR A 61 4.17 8.81 -6.85
C THR A 61 4.42 7.59 -5.98
N THR A 62 4.98 7.80 -4.78
CA THR A 62 5.22 6.71 -3.84
C THR A 62 3.92 6.12 -3.30
N ASP A 63 3.98 4.82 -3.02
CA ASP A 63 2.93 4.07 -2.36
C ASP A 63 2.64 4.59 -0.95
N ARG A 64 1.43 4.33 -0.46
CA ARG A 64 0.97 4.63 0.90
C ARG A 64 0.40 3.37 1.53
N HIS A 65 0.77 3.07 2.76
CA HIS A 65 0.17 2.01 3.55
C HIS A 65 -0.23 2.62 4.89
N VAL A 66 -1.52 2.66 5.17
CA VAL A 66 -2.07 3.40 6.31
C VAL A 66 -3.15 2.58 6.99
N ARG A 67 -3.12 2.60 8.33
CA ARG A 67 -4.21 2.16 9.20
C ARG A 67 -4.95 3.37 9.71
N VAL A 68 -6.28 3.38 9.61
CA VAL A 68 -7.14 4.40 10.21
C VAL A 68 -8.08 3.73 11.20
N TYR A 69 -7.99 4.11 12.46
CA TYR A 69 -8.85 3.61 13.53
C TYR A 69 -10.19 4.35 13.57
N VAL A 70 -11.22 3.72 14.14
CA VAL A 70 -12.56 4.34 14.29
C VAL A 70 -12.58 5.65 15.07
N ASN A 71 -11.55 5.90 15.89
CA ASN A 71 -11.38 7.14 16.65
C ASN A 71 -10.62 8.23 15.88
N GLY A 72 -10.28 8.00 14.60
CA GLY A 72 -9.52 8.94 13.79
C GLY A 72 -8.01 8.91 14.03
N ASN A 73 -7.46 7.96 14.78
CA ASN A 73 -6.01 7.82 14.82
C ASN A 73 -5.51 7.15 13.54
N GLU A 74 -4.45 7.71 12.94
CA GLU A 74 -3.78 7.13 11.79
C GLU A 74 -2.42 6.54 12.13
N GLU A 75 -2.04 5.48 11.43
CA GLU A 75 -0.69 4.92 11.50
C GLU A 75 -0.14 4.65 10.11
N ARG A 76 1.09 5.10 9.90
CA ARG A 76 1.83 4.80 8.68
C ARG A 76 2.53 3.46 8.83
N LEU A 77 2.21 2.57 7.92
CA LEU A 77 2.72 1.22 7.87
C LEU A 77 3.80 1.10 6.78
N PRO A 78 4.65 0.07 6.81
CA PRO A 78 5.69 -0.10 5.81
C PRO A 78 5.15 -0.20 4.38
N THR A 79 5.80 0.49 3.46
CA THR A 79 5.51 0.46 2.01
C THR A 79 6.66 -0.16 1.22
N ILE A 80 6.35 -0.63 0.02
CA ILE A 80 7.37 -0.98 -0.97
C ILE A 80 8.09 0.30 -1.37
N GLN A 81 9.42 0.30 -1.29
CA GLN A 81 10.23 1.45 -1.67
C GLN A 81 10.41 1.49 -3.18
N SER A 82 10.07 2.62 -3.79
CA SER A 82 10.24 2.84 -5.23
C SER A 82 11.66 3.26 -5.64
N MET A 83 12.48 3.70 -4.67
CA MET A 83 13.84 4.17 -4.93
C MET A 83 14.84 3.43 -4.05
N ARG A 84 15.92 2.96 -4.67
CA ARG A 84 17.08 2.37 -4.02
C ARG A 84 18.14 3.46 -3.80
N MET A 85 18.82 3.42 -2.66
CA MET A 85 20.04 4.21 -2.44
C MET A 85 21.22 3.56 -3.17
N VAL A 86 22.05 4.38 -3.83
CA VAL A 86 23.22 3.90 -4.58
C VAL A 86 24.51 4.42 -3.97
N SER A 87 25.59 3.65 -4.13
CA SER A 87 26.95 4.04 -3.72
C SER A 87 27.93 3.93 -4.89
N HIS A 88 29.00 4.72 -4.85
CA HIS A 88 30.13 4.56 -5.77
C HIS A 88 31.10 3.44 -5.33
N ASP A 89 31.04 3.04 -4.07
CA ASP A 89 31.77 1.88 -3.55
C ASP A 89 30.99 0.60 -3.91
N PRO A 90 31.56 -0.32 -4.71
CA PRO A 90 30.87 -1.53 -5.14
C PRO A 90 30.39 -2.44 -4.01
N GLU A 91 31.15 -2.55 -2.91
CA GLU A 91 30.76 -3.42 -1.79
C GLU A 91 29.54 -2.83 -1.05
N GLU A 92 29.57 -1.53 -0.80
CA GLU A 92 28.44 -0.82 -0.19
C GLU A 92 27.23 -0.77 -1.13
N ASP A 93 27.41 -0.60 -2.44
CA ASP A 93 26.30 -0.60 -3.39
C ASP A 93 25.60 -1.96 -3.44
N ALA A 94 26.37 -3.06 -3.45
CA ALA A 94 25.83 -4.42 -3.38
C ALA A 94 25.07 -4.67 -2.06
N ARG A 95 25.57 -4.14 -0.94
CA ARG A 95 24.88 -4.20 0.36
C ARG A 95 23.54 -3.43 0.32
N LEU A 96 23.54 -2.21 -0.22
CA LEU A 96 22.34 -1.38 -0.36
C LEU A 96 21.30 -2.02 -1.29
N GLU A 97 21.76 -2.71 -2.35
CA GLU A 97 20.91 -3.51 -3.22
C GLU A 97 20.26 -4.68 -2.49
N ALA A 98 21.05 -5.49 -1.78
CA ALA A 98 20.53 -6.61 -1.00
C ALA A 98 19.51 -6.14 0.06
N ASP A 99 19.81 -5.07 0.79
CA ASP A 99 18.92 -4.49 1.80
C ASP A 99 17.60 -3.99 1.19
N TYR A 100 17.68 -3.34 0.02
CA TYR A 100 16.52 -2.83 -0.70
C TYR A 100 15.54 -3.94 -1.09
N PHE A 101 16.03 -4.98 -1.77
CA PHE A 101 15.17 -6.10 -2.17
C PHE A 101 14.67 -6.89 -0.96
N ALA A 102 15.51 -7.18 0.02
CA ALA A 102 15.10 -7.91 1.22
C ALA A 102 13.98 -7.17 1.99
N ARG A 103 14.09 -5.84 2.10
CA ARG A 103 13.03 -5.00 2.70
C ARG A 103 11.75 -5.08 1.88
N ASN A 104 11.82 -4.87 0.57
CA ASN A 104 10.63 -4.84 -0.27
C ASN A 104 9.93 -6.20 -0.33
N GLN A 105 10.67 -7.30 -0.38
CA GLN A 105 10.12 -8.66 -0.27
C GLN A 105 9.44 -8.89 1.08
N LYS A 106 10.02 -8.41 2.18
CA LYS A 106 9.38 -8.48 3.50
C LYS A 106 8.06 -7.71 3.54
N VAL A 107 8.01 -6.52 2.93
CA VAL A 107 6.76 -5.74 2.85
C VAL A 107 5.75 -6.43 1.93
N ALA A 108 6.17 -6.96 0.78
CA ALA A 108 5.29 -7.70 -0.11
C ALA A 108 4.62 -8.90 0.58
N ARG A 109 5.40 -9.72 1.29
CA ARG A 109 4.86 -10.82 2.11
C ARG A 109 3.88 -10.34 3.18
N MET A 110 4.20 -9.25 3.89
CA MET A 110 3.28 -8.67 4.88
C MET A 110 1.94 -8.27 4.23
N LEU A 111 1.97 -7.67 3.04
CA LEU A 111 0.76 -7.24 2.34
C LEU A 111 -0.10 -8.43 1.89
N GLU A 112 0.54 -9.51 1.45
CA GLU A 112 -0.12 -10.78 1.13
C GLU A 112 -0.75 -11.42 2.37
N GLU A 113 0.00 -11.52 3.48
CA GLU A 113 -0.46 -12.06 4.76
C GLU A 113 -1.65 -11.27 5.33
N LYS A 114 -1.63 -9.94 5.18
CA LYS A 114 -2.78 -9.08 5.53
C LYS A 114 -3.99 -9.31 4.64
N GLY A 115 -3.81 -9.92 3.47
CA GLY A 115 -4.90 -10.22 2.55
C GLY A 115 -5.24 -9.08 1.59
N PHE A 116 -4.28 -8.19 1.28
CA PHE A 116 -4.47 -7.16 0.26
C PHE A 116 -4.63 -7.72 -1.16
N GLY A 117 -4.45 -9.03 -1.36
CA GLY A 117 -4.91 -9.74 -2.56
C GLY A 117 -4.41 -9.12 -3.86
N MET A 118 -3.17 -8.62 -3.85
CA MET A 118 -2.57 -7.81 -4.92
C MET A 118 -2.27 -8.59 -6.21
N ALA A 119 -2.76 -9.82 -6.34
CA ALA A 119 -2.50 -10.70 -7.45
C ALA A 119 -3.73 -10.82 -8.36
N GLY A 120 -3.59 -10.37 -9.62
CA GLY A 120 -4.42 -10.84 -10.74
C GLY A 120 -5.52 -9.92 -11.26
N ASP A 121 -5.87 -8.83 -10.56
CA ASP A 121 -6.97 -7.94 -11.01
C ASP A 121 -6.55 -6.46 -11.17
N GLU A 122 -5.27 -6.16 -11.00
CA GLU A 122 -4.69 -4.82 -11.05
C GLU A 122 -4.31 -4.41 -12.48
N PRO A 123 -4.20 -3.10 -12.77
CA PRO A 123 -3.59 -2.63 -14.00
C PRO A 123 -2.19 -3.24 -14.19
N THR A 124 -1.88 -3.71 -15.41
CA THR A 124 -0.59 -4.36 -15.73
C THR A 124 0.62 -3.51 -15.33
N LEU A 125 0.54 -2.19 -15.48
CA LEU A 125 1.62 -1.28 -15.08
C LEU A 125 1.91 -1.35 -13.57
N THR A 126 0.90 -1.55 -12.74
CA THR A 126 1.06 -1.70 -11.28
C THR A 126 1.71 -3.04 -10.95
N GLN A 127 1.34 -4.11 -11.66
CA GLN A 127 1.96 -5.43 -11.50
C GLN A 127 3.44 -5.41 -11.87
N VAL A 128 3.77 -4.82 -13.03
CA VAL A 128 5.16 -4.70 -13.51
C VAL A 128 5.98 -3.83 -12.56
N ASN A 129 5.45 -2.67 -12.14
CA ASN A 129 6.16 -1.79 -11.22
C ASN A 129 6.47 -2.50 -9.88
N ARG A 130 5.51 -3.25 -9.34
CA ARG A 130 5.74 -4.06 -8.13
C ARG A 130 6.83 -5.10 -8.35
N TYR A 131 6.75 -5.87 -9.44
CA TYR A 131 7.74 -6.89 -9.77
C TYR A 131 9.16 -6.31 -9.80
N LEU A 132 9.36 -5.15 -10.44
CA LEU A 132 10.66 -4.49 -10.51
C LEU A 132 11.23 -4.09 -9.14
N HIS A 133 10.38 -3.87 -8.14
CA HIS A 133 10.79 -3.44 -6.81
C HIS A 133 10.90 -4.60 -5.82
N THR A 134 10.38 -5.79 -6.14
CA THR A 134 10.40 -6.96 -5.25
C THR A 134 11.30 -8.09 -5.74
N GLU A 135 11.48 -8.21 -7.05
CA GLU A 135 12.32 -9.23 -7.67
C GLU A 135 13.62 -8.62 -8.17
N LYS A 136 14.73 -9.26 -7.81
CA LYS A 136 16.02 -8.93 -8.42
C LYS A 136 16.01 -9.50 -9.83
N THR A 137 16.15 -8.65 -10.84
CA THR A 137 16.49 -9.11 -12.18
C THR A 137 17.95 -9.58 -12.17
N ASP A 138 18.16 -10.85 -12.48
CA ASP A 138 19.51 -11.36 -12.76
C ASP A 138 19.92 -10.78 -14.13
N GLU A 139 20.86 -9.83 -14.13
CA GLU A 139 21.59 -9.38 -15.32
C GLU A 139 22.88 -10.20 -15.51
#